data_AF-A0A4R6U3Z0-F1
#
_entry.id   AF-A0A4R6U3Z0-F1
#
_cell.length_a   1.000
_cell.length_b   1.000
_cell.length_c   1.000
_cell.angle_alpha   90.00
_cell.angle_beta   90.00
_cell.angle_gamma   90.00
#
_symmetry.space_group_name_H-M   'P 1'
#
loop_
_entity.id
_entity.type
_entity.pdbx_description
1 polymer ?
#
loop_
_entity_poly.entity_id
_entity_poly.type
_entity_poly.pdbx_seq_one_letter_code
_entity_poly.pdbx_strand_id
1 'polypeptide(L)'
;MPTTVKKYSISFVNLMSTLMVFSTSFLESGNALLITISFLLLVNGTCFSNEYLLIKHYQKNQHKKTNIGYAILVMVQVVFTVLLFVVFKFYF
;
A
#
# COMPACT_ATOMS: atom_id res chain seq x y z
N MET A 1 5.59 21.77 12.48
CA MET A 1 4.99 20.42 12.39
C MET A 1 5.24 19.88 11.00
N PRO A 2 5.76 18.65 10.82
CA PRO A 2 5.81 18.06 9.48
C PRO A 2 4.37 17.95 8.94
N THR A 3 4.15 18.45 7.72
CA THR A 3 2.87 18.40 7.03
C THR A 3 2.36 16.96 6.97
N THR A 4 1.04 16.77 7.01
CA THR A 4 0.39 15.44 7.02
C THR A 4 0.90 14.55 5.88
N VAL A 5 1.21 15.13 4.72
CA VAL A 5 1.82 14.46 3.55
C VAL A 5 3.18 13.84 3.87
N LYS A 6 4.00 14.52 4.67
CA LYS A 6 5.33 14.03 5.09
C LYS A 6 5.23 12.89 6.10
N LYS A 7 4.08 12.73 6.77
CA LYS A 7 3.84 11.62 7.71
C LYS A 7 3.42 10.34 7.01
N TYR A 8 2.69 10.43 5.89
CA TYR A 8 2.23 9.29 5.10
C TYR A 8 3.02 9.11 3.79
N SER A 9 4.31 9.44 3.83
CA SER A 9 5.13 9.43 2.63
C SER A 9 5.24 8.04 2.02
N ILE A 10 5.21 6.98 2.83
CA ILE A 10 5.33 5.60 2.34
C ILE A 10 4.06 5.18 1.61
N SER A 11 2.88 5.44 2.18
CA SER A 11 1.61 5.10 1.51
C SER A 11 1.44 5.88 0.21
N PHE A 12 1.90 7.14 0.17
CA PHE A 12 1.84 7.94 -1.05
C PHE A 12 2.78 7.42 -2.15
N VAL A 13 3.99 6.99 -1.77
CA VAL A 13 4.91 6.31 -2.69
C VAL A 13 4.29 5.00 -3.18
N ASN A 14 3.72 4.20 -2.29
CA ASN A 14 3.04 2.95 -2.65
C ASN A 14 1.87 3.19 -3.63
N LEU A 15 1.08 4.25 -3.42
CA LEU A 15 0.00 4.64 -4.32
C LEU A 15 0.52 4.97 -5.71
N MET A 16 1.55 5.81 -5.81
CA MET A 16 2.11 6.19 -7.10
C MET A 16 2.76 4.99 -7.81
N SER A 17 3.50 4.15 -7.07
CA SER A 17 4.09 2.93 -7.62
C SER A 17 3.04 1.94 -8.12
N THR A 18 1.97 1.71 -7.35
CA THR A 18 0.91 0.77 -7.75
C THR A 18 0.10 1.28 -8.94
N LEU A 19 -0.14 2.59 -9.02
CA LEU A 19 -0.74 3.20 -10.20
C LEU A 19 0.13 3.01 -11.44
N MET A 20 1.44 3.28 -11.34
CA MET A 20 2.35 3.10 -12.49
C MET A 20 2.44 1.64 -12.94
N VAL A 21 2.65 0.72 -12.00
CA VAL A 21 2.89 -0.69 -12.30
C VAL A 21 1.63 -1.40 -12.78
N PHE A 22 0.46 -1.10 -12.19
CA PHE A 22 -0.76 -1.87 -12.42
C PHE A 22 -1.83 -1.16 -13.26
N SER A 23 -1.55 0.04 -13.77
CA SER A 23 -2.49 0.81 -14.60
C SER A 23 -3.05 0.05 -15.80
N THR A 24 -2.27 -0.88 -16.38
CA THR A 24 -2.63 -1.61 -17.60
C THR A 24 -2.86 -3.11 -17.37
N SER A 25 -2.63 -3.62 -16.16
CA SER A 25 -2.52 -5.08 -15.93
C SER A 25 -3.83 -5.86 -16.09
N PHE A 26 -4.98 -5.17 -16.00
CA PHE A 26 -6.31 -5.77 -16.07
C PHE A 26 -7.14 -5.36 -17.30
N LEU A 27 -6.53 -4.69 -18.29
CA LEU A 27 -7.25 -4.18 -19.48
C LEU A 27 -7.98 -5.25 -20.29
N GLU A 28 -7.49 -6.50 -20.26
CA GLU A 28 -8.07 -7.62 -21.00
C GLU A 28 -9.30 -8.26 -20.31
N SER A 29 -9.59 -7.88 -19.06
CA SER A 29 -10.73 -8.42 -18.33
C SER A 29 -12.02 -7.69 -18.69
N GLY A 30 -13.14 -8.41 -18.72
CA GLY A 30 -14.45 -7.84 -19.10
C GLY A 30 -14.91 -6.68 -18.20
N ASN A 31 -14.37 -6.60 -16.97
CA ASN A 31 -14.62 -5.54 -16.00
C ASN A 31 -13.32 -4.84 -15.55
N ALA A 32 -12.40 -4.60 -16.49
CA ALA A 32 -11.07 -4.04 -16.25
C ALA A 32 -11.01 -2.88 -15.25
N LEU A 33 -11.90 -1.90 -15.42
CA LEU A 33 -11.91 -0.71 -14.57
C LEU A 33 -12.30 -1.03 -13.12
N LEU A 34 -13.34 -1.84 -12.92
CA LEU A 34 -13.77 -2.26 -11.58
C LEU A 34 -12.71 -3.11 -10.89
N ILE A 35 -12.08 -4.03 -11.61
CA ILE A 35 -11.03 -4.90 -11.08
C ILE A 35 -9.80 -4.07 -10.68
N THR A 36 -9.38 -3.14 -11.54
CA THR A 36 -8.25 -2.24 -11.28
C THR A 36 -8.51 -1.35 -10.06
N ILE A 37 -9.69 -0.72 -9.98
CA ILE A 37 -10.05 0.12 -8.83
C ILE A 37 -10.10 -0.72 -7.55
N SER A 38 -10.71 -1.90 -7.58
CA SER A 38 -10.80 -2.78 -6.41
C SER A 38 -9.42 -3.22 -5.91
N PHE A 39 -8.55 -3.61 -6.84
CA PHE A 39 -7.16 -3.97 -6.56
C PHE A 39 -6.39 -2.79 -5.92
N LEU A 40 -6.45 -1.61 -6.55
CA LEU A 40 -5.78 -0.41 -6.05
C LEU A 40 -6.32 0.00 -4.67
N LEU A 41 -7.63 -0.11 -4.45
CA LEU A 41 -8.25 0.22 -3.17
C LEU A 41 -7.78 -0.72 -2.06
N LEU A 42 -7.72 -2.02 -2.33
CA LEU A 42 -7.24 -3.01 -1.35
C LEU A 42 -5.77 -2.80 -1.00
N VAL A 43 -4.91 -2.68 -2.01
CA VAL A 43 -3.47 -2.54 -1.80
C VAL A 43 -3.15 -1.20 -1.12
N ASN A 44 -3.76 -0.10 -1.54
CA ASN A 44 -3.44 1.20 -0.95
C ASN A 44 -4.17 1.42 0.38
N GLY A 45 -5.42 0.96 0.52
CA GLY A 45 -6.16 1.05 1.78
C GLY A 45 -5.46 0.32 2.92
N THR A 46 -4.92 -0.87 2.66
CA THR A 46 -4.11 -1.61 3.64
C THR A 46 -2.81 -0.88 3.97
N CYS A 47 -2.12 -0.32 2.97
CA CYS A 47 -0.89 0.46 3.18
C CYS A 47 -1.14 1.68 4.09
N PHE A 48 -2.14 2.48 3.77
CA PHE A 48 -2.53 3.67 4.56
C PHE A 48 -2.94 3.30 5.99
N SER A 49 -3.70 2.21 6.16
CA SER A 49 -4.13 1.74 7.48
C SER A 49 -2.93 1.29 8.33
N ASN A 50 -2.02 0.52 7.73
CA ASN A 50 -0.81 0.05 8.41
C ASN A 50 0.10 1.23 8.79
N GLU A 51 0.34 2.19 7.89
CA GLU A 51 1.16 3.35 8.17
C GLU A 51 0.51 4.23 9.26
N TYR A 52 -0.81 4.41 9.23
CA TYR A 52 -1.56 5.11 10.30
C TYR A 52 -1.34 4.45 11.67
N LEU A 53 -1.51 3.13 11.76
CA LEU A 53 -1.33 2.38 13.00
C LEU A 53 0.12 2.49 13.50
N LEU A 54 1.08 2.42 12.58
CA LEU A 54 2.50 2.51 12.89
C LEU A 54 2.88 3.90 13.42
N ILE A 55 2.42 4.98 12.76
CA ILE A 55 2.60 6.36 13.23
C ILE A 55 2.02 6.52 14.63
N LYS A 56 0.78 6.07 14.85
CA LYS A 56 0.10 6.17 16.15
C LYS A 56 0.82 5.36 17.22
N HIS A 57 1.35 4.18 16.87
CA HIS A 57 2.14 3.34 17.77
C HIS A 57 3.43 4.04 18.21
N TYR A 58 4.17 4.66 17.29
CA TYR A 58 5.42 5.35 17.62
C TYR A 58 5.21 6.69 18.31
N GLN A 59 4.10 7.40 18.03
CA GLN A 59 3.72 8.58 18.80
C GLN A 59 3.49 8.23 20.28
N LYS A 60 2.92 7.05 20.57
CA LYS A 60 2.70 6.56 21.94
C LYS A 60 3.96 5.99 22.60
N ASN A 61 4.90 5.46 21.80
CA ASN A 61 6.11 4.77 22.28
C ASN A 61 7.39 5.42 21.75
N GLN A 62 7.69 6.65 22.18
CA GLN A 62 8.78 7.47 21.63
C GLN A 62 10.21 6.91 21.84
N HIS A 63 10.38 5.89 22.68
CA HIS A 63 11.69 5.28 22.97
C HIS A 63 12.09 4.15 22.00
N LYS A 64 11.22 3.73 21.08
CA LYS A 64 11.56 2.66 20.11
C LYS A 64 12.13 3.23 18.82
N LYS A 65 13.22 2.63 18.31
CA LYS A 65 13.78 2.94 16.98
C LYS A 65 12.72 2.73 15.90
N THR A 66 12.30 3.81 15.26
CA THR A 66 11.24 3.87 14.26
C THR A 66 11.57 3.10 12.97
N ASN A 67 12.84 3.11 12.55
CA ASN A 67 13.23 2.67 11.20
C ASN A 67 12.97 1.18 10.88
N ILE A 68 13.09 0.28 11.87
CA ILE A 68 12.93 -1.16 11.62
C ILE A 68 11.47 -1.50 11.32
N GLY A 69 10.51 -0.93 12.07
CA GLY A 69 9.09 -1.22 11.84
C GLY A 69 8.59 -0.69 10.50
N TYR A 70 9.09 0.45 10.02
CA TYR A 70 8.77 0.94 8.68
C TYR A 70 9.33 0.03 7.59
N ALA A 71 10.56 -0.47 7.73
CA ALA A 71 11.14 -1.41 6.77
C ALA A 71 10.34 -2.73 6.70
N ILE A 72 9.93 -3.27 7.85
CA ILE A 72 9.09 -4.48 7.89
C ILE A 72 7.73 -4.22 7.24
N LEU A 73 7.12 -3.06 7.51
CA LEU A 73 5.84 -2.69 6.89
C LEU A 73 5.95 -2.65 5.37
N VAL A 74 7.00 -2.01 4.82
CA VAL A 74 7.24 -1.97 3.38
C VAL A 74 7.40 -3.38 2.80
N MET A 75 8.20 -4.24 3.44
CA MET A 75 8.41 -5.61 2.96
C MET A 75 7.10 -6.42 2.95
N VAL A 76 6.33 -6.36 4.04
CA VAL A 76 5.02 -7.04 4.13
C VAL A 76 4.05 -6.49 3.08
N GLN A 77 4.03 -5.18 2.88
CA GLN A 77 3.15 -4.53 1.90
C GLN A 77 3.49 -4.95 0.47
N VAL A 78 4.77 -5.05 0.12
CA VAL A 78 5.22 -5.54 -1.20
C VAL A 78 4.78 -6.98 -1.42
N VAL A 79 5.02 -7.87 -0.44
CA VAL A 79 4.59 -9.28 -0.53
C VAL A 79 3.08 -9.39 -0.68
N PHE A 80 2.31 -8.64 0.11
CA PHE A 80 0.86 -8.63 0.04
C PHE A 80 0.34 -8.10 -1.30
N THR A 81 0.98 -7.07 -1.84
CA THR A 81 0.65 -6.51 -3.17
C THR A 81 0.88 -7.54 -4.28
N VAL A 82 2.00 -8.27 -4.23
CA VAL A 82 2.30 -9.33 -5.21
C VAL A 82 1.29 -10.48 -5.09
N LEU A 83 0.96 -10.92 -3.87
CA LEU A 83 -0.04 -11.97 -3.65
C LEU A 83 -1.41 -11.56 -4.19
N LEU A 84 -1.88 -10.35 -3.86
CA LEU A 84 -3.14 -9.83 -4.39
C LEU A 84 -3.11 -9.71 -5.90
N PHE A 85 -1.99 -9.29 -6.48
CA PHE A 85 -1.86 -9.18 -7.93
C PHE A 85 -2.02 -10.55 -8.61
N VAL A 86 -1.34 -11.58 -8.10
CA VAL A 86 -1.47 -12.95 -8.61
C VAL A 86 -2.92 -13.42 -8.51
N VAL A 87 -3.55 -13.25 -7.33
CA VAL A 87 -4.97 -13.63 -7.16
C VAL A 87 -5.85 -12.92 -8.17
N PHE A 88 -5.72 -11.60 -8.30
CA PHE A 88 -6.54 -10.81 -9.23
C PHE A 88 -6.30 -11.19 -10.69
N LYS A 89 -5.05 -11.48 -11.09
CA LYS A 89 -4.71 -11.81 -12.47
C LYS A 89 -5.17 -13.21 -12.90
N PHE A 90 -5.28 -14.16 -11.96
CA PHE A 90 -5.71 -15.52 -12.26
C PHE A 90 -7.21 -15.77 -12.05
N TYR A 91 -7.86 -15.01 -11.16
CA TYR A 91 -9.30 -15.17 -10.88
C TYR A 91 -10.20 -14.23 -11.69
N PHE A 92 -9.67 -13.14 -12.25
CA PHE A 92 -10.43 -12.14 -13.02
C PHE A 92 -9.76 -11.83 -14.36
#